data_AF-A0A0C2SD27-F1
#
_entry.id   AF-A0A0C2SD27-F1
#
_cell.length_a   1.000
_cell.length_b   1.000
_cell.length_c   1.000
_cell.angle_alpha   90.00
_cell.angle_beta   90.00
_cell.angle_gamma   90.00
#
_symmetry.space_group_name_H-M   'P 1'
#
loop_
_entity.id
_entity.type
_entity.pdbx_description
1 polymer ?
#
loop_
_entity_poly.entity_id
_entity_poly.type
_entity_poly.pdbx_seq_one_letter_code
_entity_poly.pdbx_strand_id
1 'polypeptide(L)' 'MVLERYAGKNVVIGTHGNIQVLIMKCFDYRYDFPFWQGLTMPDIYKLIFNEKEIEKVARIVM' A
#
# COMPACT_ATOMS: atom_id res chain seq x y z
N MET A 1 10.14 -8.93 8.29
CA MET A 1 9.07 -8.06 7.75
C MET A 1 8.27 -8.81 6.67
N VAL A 2 7.02 -8.44 6.34
CA VAL A 2 6.21 -9.15 5.30
C VAL A 2 6.97 -9.25 3.97
N LEU A 3 7.66 -8.18 3.57
CA LEU A 3 8.50 -8.12 2.35
C LEU A 3 9.60 -9.19 2.35
N GLU A 4 10.32 -9.37 3.46
CA GLU A 4 11.40 -10.37 3.57
C GLU A 4 10.85 -11.80 3.58
N ARG A 5 9.74 -12.04 4.30
CA ARG A 5 9.13 -13.37 4.41
C ARG A 5 8.58 -13.88 3.07
N TYR A 6 8.12 -12.96 2.22
CA TYR A 6 7.49 -13.28 0.94
C TYR A 6 8.27 -12.69 -0.24
N ALA A 7 9.59 -12.55 -0.11
CA ALA A 7 10.44 -12.06 -1.19
C ALA A 7 10.24 -12.86 -2.49
N GLY A 8 10.12 -12.16 -3.61
CA GLY A 8 9.85 -12.75 -4.93
C GLY A 8 8.42 -13.25 -5.16
N LYS A 9 7.49 -13.01 -4.22
CA LYS A 9 6.09 -13.41 -4.36
C LYS A 9 5.15 -12.20 -4.38
N ASN A 10 3.99 -12.37 -5.01
CA ASN A 10 2.89 -11.42 -4.88
C ASN A 10 2.08 -11.75 -3.62
N VAL A 11 1.76 -10.73 -2.82
CA VAL A 11 0.98 -10.84 -1.58
C VAL A 11 -0.22 -9.90 -1.68
N VAL A 12 -1.41 -10.41 -1.30
CA VAL A 12 -2.62 -9.59 -1.16
C VAL A 12 -2.92 -9.42 0.32
N ILE A 13 -3.18 -8.18 0.75
CA ILE A 13 -3.52 -7.85 2.14
C ILE A 13 -4.89 -7.18 2.14
N GLY A 14 -5.88 -7.83 2.77
CA GLY A 14 -7.17 -7.22 3.08
C GLY A 14 -7.13 -6.56 4.45
N THR A 15 -7.48 -5.29 4.55
CA THR A 15 -7.47 -4.53 5.82
C THR A 15 -8.43 -3.34 5.77
N HIS A 16 -8.52 -2.56 6.85
CA HIS A 16 -9.27 -1.31 6.88
C HIS A 16 -8.48 -0.15 6.25
N GLY A 17 -9.17 0.85 5.70
CA GLY A 17 -8.55 2.00 5.03
C GLY A 17 -7.52 2.75 5.90
N ASN A 18 -7.76 2.89 7.20
CA ASN A 18 -6.81 3.54 8.12
C ASN A 18 -5.47 2.79 8.17
N ILE A 19 -5.52 1.46 8.31
CA ILE A 19 -4.33 0.60 8.39
C ILE A 19 -3.60 0.62 7.05
N GLN A 20 -4.34 0.55 5.94
CA GLN A 20 -3.76 0.65 4.60
C GLN A 20 -2.94 1.94 4.44
N VAL A 21 -3.52 3.10 4.78
CA VAL A 21 -2.82 4.39 4.64
C VAL A 21 -1.62 4.48 5.57
N LEU A 22 -1.73 4.00 6.82
CA LEU A 22 -0.58 3.98 7.74
C LEU A 22 0.56 3.11 7.22
N ILE A 23 0.26 1.94 6.64
CA ILE A 23 1.28 1.10 6.01
C ILE A 23 1.93 1.83 4.83
N MET A 24 1.14 2.44 3.95
CA MET A 24 1.67 3.20 2.81
C MET A 24 2.53 4.38 3.29
N LYS A 25 2.09 5.08 4.35
CA LYS A 25 2.80 6.21 4.97
C LYS A 25 4.16 5.83 5.54
N CYS A 26 4.31 4.61 6.08
CA CYS A 26 5.59 4.11 6.58
C CYS A 26 6.69 4.08 5.49
N PHE A 27 6.30 3.98 4.22
CA PHE A 27 7.24 3.96 3.09
C PHE A 27 7.28 5.30 2.33
N ASP A 28 6.18 6.05 2.34
CA ASP A 28 6.09 7.33 1.63
C ASP A 28 5.12 8.27 2.36
N TYR A 29 5.65 9.37 2.89
CA TYR A 29 4.91 10.32 3.73
C TYR A 29 3.74 11.01 3.02
N ARG A 30 3.69 10.96 1.67
CA ARG A 30 2.58 11.54 0.87
C ARG A 30 1.24 10.84 1.10
N TYR A 31 1.26 9.63 1.64
CA TYR A 31 0.04 8.92 2.05
C TYR A 31 -0.40 9.37 3.43
N ASP A 32 -1.04 10.53 3.49
CA ASP A 32 -1.42 11.22 4.70
C ASP A 32 -2.95 11.29 4.89
N PHE A 33 -3.40 12.22 5.73
CA PHE A 33 -4.81 12.36 6.05
C PHE A 33 -5.67 12.78 4.84
N PRO A 34 -5.29 13.80 4.04
CA PRO A 34 -5.95 14.09 2.76
C PRO A 34 -6.07 12.87 1.84
N PHE A 35 -5.00 12.08 1.70
CA PHE A 35 -5.05 10.85 0.90
C PHE A 35 -6.10 9.87 1.45
N TRP A 36 -6.09 9.65 2.77
CA TRP A 36 -7.07 8.80 3.45
C TRP A 36 -8.52 9.25 3.23
N GLN A 37 -8.79 10.56 3.27
CA GLN A 37 -10.13 11.10 3.04
C GLN A 37 -10.63 10.86 1.60
N GLY A 38 -9.72 10.68 0.64
CA GLY A 38 -10.05 10.44 -0.77
C GLY A 38 -10.25 8.96 -1.14
N LEU A 39 -10.08 8.03 -0.20
CA LEU A 39 -10.27 6.61 -0.45
C LEU A 39 -11.73 6.27 -0.79
N THR A 40 -11.93 5.35 -1.72
CA THR A 40 -13.25 4.70 -1.92
C THR A 40 -13.34 3.41 -1.12
N MET A 41 -14.52 2.78 -1.05
CA MET A 41 -14.65 1.46 -0.44
C MET A 41 -15.47 0.54 -1.35
N PRO A 42 -14.89 -0.57 -1.85
CA PRO A 42 -13.47 -0.95 -1.72
C PRO A 42 -12.52 0.01 -2.45
N ASP A 43 -11.25 0.02 -2.04
CA ASP A 43 -10.14 0.62 -2.80
C ASP A 43 -8.97 -0.35 -2.83
N ILE A 44 -8.24 -0.38 -3.94
CA ILE A 44 -7.16 -1.36 -4.16
C ILE A 44 -5.93 -0.62 -4.65
N TYR A 45 -4.81 -0.82 -3.97
CA TYR A 45 -3.51 -0.28 -4.38
C TYR A 45 -2.49 -1.40 -4.56
N LYS A 46 -1.81 -1.39 -5.70
CA LYS A 46 -0.65 -2.24 -5.98
C LYS A 46 0.62 -1.46 -5.70
N LEU A 47 1.39 -1.93 -4.73
CA LEU A 47 2.71 -1.40 -4.40
C LEU A 47 3.77 -2.38 -4.95
N ILE A 48 4.70 -1.87 -5.76
CA ILE A 48 5.86 -2.60 -6.27
C ILE A 48 7.07 -2.16 -5.45
N PHE A 49 7.81 -3.13 -4.94
CA PHE A 49 8.97 -2.90 -4.10
C PHE A 49 10.25 -3.40 -4.78
N ASN A 50 11.31 -2.60 -4.67
CA ASN A 50 12.67 -3.06 -4.83
C ASN A 50 13.28 -3.22 -3.43
N GLU A 51 13.45 -4.45 -2.99
CA GLU A 51 13.79 -4.81 -1.60
C GLU A 51 12.81 -4.21 -0.57
N LYS A 52 13.18 -3.08 0.07
CA LYS A 52 12.39 -2.39 1.10
C LYS A 52 11.90 -1.01 0.66
N GLU A 53 12.23 -0.59 -0.55
CA GLU A 53 11.83 0.71 -1.10
C GLU A 53 10.67 0.54 -2.07
N ILE A 54 9.73 1.48 -2.04
CA ILE A 54 8.63 1.52 -3.01
C ILE A 54 9.19 2.05 -4.33
N GLU A 55 9.11 1.23 -5.37
CA GLU A 55 9.43 1.63 -6.74
C GLU A 55 8.21 2.26 -7.42
N LYS A 56 7.02 1.70 -7.20
CA LYS A 56 5.79 2.16 -7.85
C LYS A 56 4.55 1.90 -7.01
N VAL A 57 3.61 2.83 -7.06
CA VAL A 57 2.26 2.66 -6.52
C VAL A 57 1.24 2.94 -7.62
N ALA A 58 0.26 2.05 -7.75
CA ALA A 58 -0.86 2.24 -8.68
C ALA A 58 -2.18 1.88 -7.99
N ARG A 59 -3.17 2.77 -8.10
CA ARG A 59 -4.56 2.45 -7.76
C ARG A 59 -5.12 1.53 -8.84
N ILE A 60 -5.74 0.44 -8.43
CA ILE A 60 -6.41 -0.49 -9.34
C ILE A 60 -7.90 -0.12 -9.35
N VAL A 61 -8.39 0.29 -10.51
CA VAL A 61 -9.81 0.57 -10.72
C VAL A 61 -10.48 -0.74 -11.14
N MET A 62 -11.57 -1.09 -10.48
CA MET A 62 -12.45 -2.21 -10.86
C MET A 62 -13.55 -1.73 -11.78
#